data_AF-A0A6I5C4M3-F1
#
_entry.id   AF-A0A6I5C4M3-F1
#
_cell.length_a   1.000
_cell.length_b   1.000
_cell.length_c   1.000
_cell.angle_alpha   90.00
_cell.angle_beta   90.00
_cell.angle_gamma   90.00
#
_symmetry.space_group_name_H-M   'P 1'
#
loop_
_entity.id
_entity.type
_entity.pdbx_description
1 polymer ?
#
loop_
_entity_poly.entity_id
_entity_poly.type
_entity_poly.pdbx_seq_one_letter_code
_entity_poly.pdbx_strand_id
1 'polypeptide(L)'
;TPPGPDPAEEPRNQRLSTLYEALVPYFSTAEDPSPLYAHGGEWQKAFPSSAFDGSGRLRRLLIRYPAYFTDGEAESRARIEHLLTAKAGRDREYLFGWNEEGNELSLTALDPLPTGIAAQRFVTAPGETVLGFTDPSEVQRTLPLTYGEEQHDVPPVVWRTGLRSTEPHLLAMGQPGSGTSTLLRSLALQALRHGDVVIVDGGGTGEYACLTGRDGVLAVECGLSGVRTSLEWAATETERRLIAVNRARQAGHPPPADTRRPLWLLLDRPTAFTHLAAADGREDPQALLQVPLRHGRAVDVTVVVA
;
A
#
# COMPACT_ATOMS: atom_id res chain seq x y z
N THR A 1 -9.07 48.25 12.71
CA THR A 1 -7.67 48.07 12.29
C THR A 1 -7.66 47.01 11.22
N PRO A 2 -7.11 47.26 10.02
CA PRO A 2 -6.90 46.18 9.06
C PRO A 2 -5.98 45.12 9.68
N PRO A 3 -6.15 43.83 9.37
CA PRO A 3 -5.21 42.81 9.84
C PRO A 3 -3.80 43.18 9.36
N GLY A 4 -2.82 43.09 10.26
CA GLY A 4 -1.40 43.26 9.91
C GLY A 4 -0.95 42.17 8.92
N PRO A 5 0.20 42.37 8.24
CA PRO A 5 0.72 41.40 7.27
C PRO A 5 0.89 40.01 7.91
N ASP A 6 0.47 38.96 7.20
CA ASP A 6 0.62 37.58 7.65
C ASP A 6 2.12 37.23 7.66
N PRO A 7 2.74 36.95 8.83
CA PRO A 7 4.17 36.64 8.89
C PRO A 7 4.54 35.35 8.12
N ALA A 8 3.56 34.53 7.75
CA ALA A 8 3.76 33.35 6.90
C ALA A 8 3.66 33.65 5.39
N GLU A 9 3.34 34.87 4.98
CA GLU A 9 3.19 35.26 3.56
C GLU A 9 4.52 35.25 2.81
N GLU A 10 5.55 35.86 3.39
CA GLU A 10 6.89 35.95 2.80
C GLU A 10 7.52 34.57 2.48
N PRO A 11 7.56 33.59 3.43
CA PRO A 11 8.10 32.27 3.11
C PRO A 11 7.25 31.50 2.08
N ARG A 12 5.92 31.72 2.02
CA ARG A 12 5.06 31.13 0.99
C ARG A 12 5.39 31.70 -0.39
N ASN A 13 5.54 33.01 -0.50
CA ASN A 13 5.91 33.68 -1.75
C ASN A 13 7.29 33.26 -2.24
N GLN A 14 8.27 33.14 -1.35
CA GLN A 14 9.61 32.64 -1.69
C GLN A 14 9.58 31.19 -2.21
N ARG A 15 8.73 30.33 -1.62
CA ARG A 15 8.53 28.95 -2.10
C ARG A 15 7.91 28.93 -3.50
N LEU A 16 6.90 29.75 -3.78
CA LEU A 16 6.29 29.86 -5.11
C LEU A 16 7.30 30.38 -6.14
N SER A 17 8.06 31.43 -5.81
CA SER A 17 9.13 31.95 -6.67
C SER A 17 10.18 30.88 -7.00
N THR A 18 10.62 30.10 -6.01
CA THR A 18 11.57 29.00 -6.22
C THR A 18 11.02 27.92 -7.15
N LEU A 19 9.73 27.61 -7.03
CA LEU A 19 9.06 26.61 -7.88
C LEU A 19 8.87 27.14 -9.32
N TYR A 20 8.54 28.43 -9.48
CA TYR A 20 8.47 29.09 -10.78
C TYR A 20 9.82 29.04 -11.50
N GLU A 21 10.91 29.45 -10.84
CA GLU A 21 12.26 29.42 -11.40
C GLU A 21 12.68 28.01 -11.86
N ALA A 22 12.25 26.99 -11.12
CA ALA A 22 12.55 25.61 -11.46
C ALA A 22 11.81 25.13 -12.74
N LEU A 23 10.67 25.73 -13.08
CA LEU A 23 9.88 25.40 -14.28
C LEU A 23 10.37 26.14 -15.53
N VAL A 24 11.09 27.25 -15.38
CA VAL A 24 11.59 28.06 -16.51
C VAL A 24 12.31 27.22 -17.59
N PRO A 25 13.20 26.27 -17.27
CA PRO A 25 13.89 25.47 -18.29
C PRO A 25 12.98 24.58 -19.14
N TYR A 26 11.76 24.29 -18.66
CA TYR A 26 10.82 23.39 -19.33
C TYR A 26 9.68 24.12 -20.04
N PHE A 27 9.32 25.30 -19.52
CA PHE A 27 8.21 26.10 -20.03
C PHE A 27 8.67 27.39 -20.74
N SER A 28 9.97 27.60 -20.96
CA SER A 28 10.48 28.74 -21.72
C SER A 28 11.13 28.29 -23.03
N THR A 29 11.00 29.10 -24.07
CA THR A 29 11.70 28.94 -25.36
C THR A 29 12.25 30.28 -25.82
N ALA A 30 13.41 30.28 -26.48
CA ALA A 30 14.04 31.49 -26.99
C ALA A 30 13.25 32.17 -28.14
N GLU A 31 12.30 31.45 -28.73
CA GLU A 31 11.46 31.92 -29.84
C GLU A 31 10.22 32.70 -29.38
N ASP A 32 9.88 32.65 -28.09
CA ASP A 32 8.75 33.41 -27.54
C ASP A 32 9.20 34.84 -27.19
N PRO A 33 8.64 35.89 -27.84
CA PRO A 33 9.02 37.27 -27.57
C PRO A 33 8.51 37.80 -26.23
N SER A 34 7.56 37.12 -25.57
CA SER A 34 6.99 37.52 -24.28
C SER A 34 6.62 36.29 -23.44
N PRO A 35 7.62 35.49 -23.02
CA PRO A 35 7.37 34.20 -22.39
C PRO A 35 6.72 34.36 -21.01
N LEU A 36 5.75 33.48 -20.72
CA LEU A 36 5.15 33.38 -19.38
C LEU A 36 6.19 32.99 -18.32
N TYR A 37 7.22 32.25 -18.73
CA TYR A 37 8.32 31.80 -17.89
C TYR A 37 9.65 32.41 -18.34
N ALA A 38 10.26 33.19 -17.46
CA ALA A 38 11.60 33.73 -17.63
C ALA A 38 12.31 33.82 -16.27
N HIS A 39 13.63 33.68 -16.26
CA HIS A 39 14.41 33.86 -15.04
C HIS A 39 14.25 35.29 -14.48
N GLY A 40 13.95 35.41 -13.19
CA GLY A 40 13.60 36.67 -12.54
C GLY A 40 12.18 37.15 -12.85
N GLY A 41 11.35 36.31 -13.46
CA GLY A 41 9.97 36.61 -13.84
C GLY A 41 8.99 36.61 -12.66
N GLU A 42 7.78 37.10 -12.91
CA GLU A 42 6.70 37.19 -11.93
C GLU A 42 5.87 35.89 -11.90
N TRP A 43 5.99 35.11 -10.83
CA TRP A 43 5.28 33.84 -10.68
C TRP A 43 3.75 33.99 -10.67
N GLN A 44 3.21 35.15 -10.29
CA GLN A 44 1.77 35.37 -10.09
C GLN A 44 0.93 35.17 -11.35
N LYS A 45 1.50 35.43 -12.53
CA LYS A 45 0.81 35.21 -13.82
C LYS A 45 0.75 33.72 -14.17
N ALA A 46 1.81 32.98 -13.84
CA ALA A 46 1.92 31.55 -14.05
C ALA A 46 1.14 30.74 -13.02
N PHE A 47 1.04 31.21 -11.78
CA PHE A 47 0.32 30.55 -10.69
C PHE A 47 -0.90 31.37 -10.25
N PRO A 48 -2.02 31.30 -10.99
CA PRO A 48 -3.21 32.10 -10.69
C PRO A 48 -3.86 31.76 -9.34
N SER A 49 -3.61 30.57 -8.79
CA SER A 49 -4.12 30.20 -7.47
C SER A 49 -3.16 29.28 -6.73
N SER A 50 -2.94 29.57 -5.45
CA SER A 50 -2.20 28.73 -4.52
C SER A 50 -2.89 28.69 -3.17
N ALA A 51 -2.91 27.54 -2.51
CA ALA A 51 -3.42 27.38 -1.16
C ALA A 51 -2.37 26.68 -0.30
N PHE A 52 -2.23 27.14 0.95
CA PHE A 52 -1.35 26.55 1.95
C PHE A 52 -2.13 26.12 3.19
N ASP A 53 -1.69 25.07 3.86
CA ASP A 53 -2.22 24.73 5.19
C ASP A 53 -1.59 25.57 6.30
N GLY A 54 -2.09 25.39 7.54
CA GLY A 54 -1.62 26.11 8.72
C GLY A 54 -0.13 25.90 9.07
N SER A 55 0.53 24.91 8.47
CA SER A 55 1.98 24.67 8.64
C SER A 55 2.83 25.35 7.57
N GLY A 56 2.22 26.04 6.59
CA GLY A 56 2.92 26.52 5.39
C GLY A 56 3.12 25.43 4.32
N ARG A 57 2.39 24.31 4.47
CA ARG A 57 2.15 23.22 3.52
C ARG A 57 1.58 23.67 2.18
N LEU A 58 2.22 23.49 1.02
CA LEU A 58 1.50 23.68 -0.25
C LEU A 58 0.38 22.63 -0.37
N ARG A 59 -0.88 23.07 -0.39
CA ARG A 59 -2.07 22.22 -0.45
C ARG A 59 -2.64 22.15 -1.87
N ARG A 60 -2.64 23.27 -2.56
CA ARG A 60 -3.11 23.36 -3.94
C ARG A 60 -2.28 24.38 -4.70
N LEU A 61 -1.97 24.09 -5.95
CA LEU A 61 -1.37 25.03 -6.89
C LEU A 61 -2.01 24.81 -8.26
N LEU A 62 -2.44 25.90 -8.89
CA LEU A 62 -2.80 25.89 -10.30
C LEU A 62 -1.65 26.53 -11.06
N ILE A 63 -1.16 25.83 -12.08
CA ILE A 63 -0.04 26.23 -12.92
C ILE A 63 -0.57 26.40 -14.34
N ARG A 64 -0.34 27.56 -14.95
CA ARG A 64 -0.54 27.75 -16.39
C ARG A 64 0.77 27.45 -17.11
N TYR A 65 0.73 26.57 -18.09
CA TYR A 65 1.88 26.32 -18.95
C TYR A 65 1.67 26.91 -20.35
N PRO A 66 2.73 27.16 -21.12
CA PRO A 66 2.61 27.69 -22.47
C PRO A 66 2.04 26.65 -23.44
N ALA A 67 1.30 27.11 -24.45
CA ALA A 67 0.68 26.24 -25.46
C ALA A 67 1.66 25.44 -26.34
N TYR A 68 2.94 25.82 -26.36
CA TYR A 68 3.99 25.06 -27.05
C TYR A 68 4.59 23.94 -26.21
N PHE A 69 4.24 23.83 -24.93
CA PHE A 69 4.67 22.70 -24.11
C PHE A 69 4.02 21.42 -24.63
N THR A 70 4.80 20.35 -24.80
CA THR A 70 4.32 19.08 -25.34
C THR A 70 3.62 18.24 -24.28
N ASP A 71 2.51 18.76 -23.73
CA ASP A 71 1.71 18.04 -22.75
C ASP A 71 1.13 16.73 -23.31
N GLY A 72 0.89 16.59 -24.61
CA GLY A 72 0.50 15.30 -25.22
C GLY A 72 1.54 14.18 -25.06
N GLU A 73 2.78 14.48 -24.66
CA GLU A 73 3.85 13.50 -24.47
C GLU A 73 3.96 13.09 -22.99
N ALA A 74 3.76 11.79 -22.71
CA ALA A 74 3.81 11.26 -21.34
C ALA A 74 5.15 11.54 -20.63
N GLU A 75 6.26 11.53 -21.38
CA GLU A 75 7.58 11.83 -20.82
C GLU A 75 7.72 13.30 -20.40
N SER A 76 7.13 14.22 -21.18
CA SER A 76 7.09 15.65 -20.83
C SER A 76 6.31 15.88 -19.55
N ARG A 77 5.12 15.26 -19.39
CA ARG A 77 4.36 15.32 -18.14
C ARG A 77 5.15 14.77 -16.96
N ALA A 78 5.71 13.57 -17.10
CA ALA A 78 6.46 12.90 -16.04
C ALA A 78 7.65 13.74 -15.54
N ARG A 79 8.37 14.45 -16.44
CA ARG A 79 9.46 15.36 -16.06
C ARG A 79 8.97 16.51 -15.19
N ILE A 80 7.83 17.12 -15.52
CA ILE A 80 7.23 18.21 -14.74
C ILE A 80 6.74 17.70 -13.40
N GLU A 81 6.02 16.58 -13.36
CA GLU A 81 5.50 15.99 -12.12
C GLU A 81 6.64 15.60 -11.16
N HIS A 82 7.71 15.02 -11.69
CA HIS A 82 8.90 14.69 -10.90
C HIS A 82 9.56 15.95 -10.31
N LEU A 83 9.74 16.99 -11.11
CA LEU A 83 10.28 18.27 -10.66
C LEU A 83 9.42 18.88 -9.54
N LEU A 84 8.11 18.95 -9.76
CA LEU A 84 7.17 19.54 -8.80
C LEU A 84 7.15 18.74 -7.50
N THR A 85 7.18 17.42 -7.57
CA THR A 85 7.28 16.54 -6.40
C THR A 85 8.56 16.83 -5.60
N ALA A 86 9.70 16.93 -6.29
CA ALA A 86 10.99 17.22 -5.66
C ALA A 86 11.04 18.61 -5.00
N LYS A 87 10.40 19.62 -5.61
CA LYS A 87 10.39 21.01 -5.11
C LYS A 87 9.30 21.28 -4.07
N ALA A 88 8.18 20.58 -4.12
CA ALA A 88 7.06 20.75 -3.19
C ALA A 88 7.20 19.94 -1.88
N GLY A 89 8.23 19.09 -1.78
CA GLY A 89 8.84 18.69 -0.50
C GLY A 89 8.48 17.29 0.03
N ARG A 90 7.59 16.54 -0.63
CA ARG A 90 7.30 15.14 -0.28
C ARG A 90 6.88 14.32 -1.50
N ASP A 91 7.47 13.14 -1.60
CA ASP A 91 7.16 12.17 -2.64
C ASP A 91 5.76 11.57 -2.42
N ARG A 92 5.00 11.35 -3.51
CA ARG A 92 3.70 10.66 -3.55
C ARG A 92 2.55 11.29 -2.75
N GLU A 93 2.57 12.60 -2.52
CA GLU A 93 1.52 13.30 -1.74
C GLU A 93 0.55 14.11 -2.61
N TYR A 94 0.92 14.35 -3.87
CA TYR A 94 0.18 15.22 -4.77
C TYR A 94 -0.47 14.44 -5.90
N LEU A 95 -1.74 14.76 -6.16
CA LEU A 95 -2.45 14.43 -7.38
C LEU A 95 -2.19 15.52 -8.42
N PHE A 96 -1.79 15.10 -9.62
CA PHE A 96 -1.60 15.97 -10.77
C PHE A 96 -2.78 15.85 -11.74
N GLY A 97 -3.43 16.96 -12.05
CA GLY A 97 -4.52 17.02 -13.04
C GLY A 97 -4.15 17.93 -14.19
N TRP A 98 -3.90 17.36 -15.36
CA TRP A 98 -3.61 18.07 -16.61
C TRP A 98 -4.91 18.42 -17.33
N ASN A 99 -5.09 19.71 -17.63
CA ASN A 99 -6.13 20.24 -18.49
C ASN A 99 -5.48 20.76 -19.77
N GLU A 100 -5.35 19.88 -20.77
CA GLU A 100 -4.69 20.14 -22.05
C GLU A 100 -5.36 21.30 -22.80
N GLU A 101 -6.69 21.35 -22.83
CA GLU A 101 -7.43 22.40 -23.52
C GLU A 101 -7.19 23.79 -22.90
N GLY A 102 -7.01 23.83 -21.57
CA GLY A 102 -6.77 25.06 -20.82
C GLY A 102 -5.30 25.46 -20.70
N ASN A 103 -4.37 24.59 -21.08
CA ASN A 103 -2.96 24.66 -20.72
C ASN A 103 -2.73 24.85 -19.22
N GLU A 104 -3.45 24.08 -18.41
CA GLU A 104 -3.43 24.17 -16.95
C GLU A 104 -3.04 22.85 -16.28
N LEU A 105 -2.12 22.91 -15.33
CA LEU A 105 -1.73 21.80 -14.46
C LEU A 105 -2.15 22.12 -13.03
N SER A 106 -3.03 21.29 -12.48
CA SER A 106 -3.40 21.34 -11.07
C SER A 106 -2.52 20.38 -10.26
N LEU A 107 -2.01 20.87 -9.14
CA LEU A 107 -1.32 20.11 -8.11
C LEU A 107 -2.20 20.16 -6.85
N THR A 108 -2.66 19.02 -6.35
CA THR A 108 -3.51 18.95 -5.16
C THR A 108 -2.94 17.96 -4.17
N ALA A 109 -2.63 18.41 -2.95
CA ALA A 109 -2.27 17.52 -1.86
C ALA A 109 -3.52 16.76 -1.40
N LEU A 110 -3.46 15.43 -1.47
CA LEU A 110 -4.58 14.60 -1.02
C LEU A 110 -4.74 14.68 0.49
N ASP A 111 -5.98 14.63 0.95
CA ASP A 111 -6.26 14.48 2.37
C ASP A 111 -5.77 13.11 2.87
N PRO A 112 -5.33 13.04 4.14
CA PRO A 112 -4.96 11.75 4.72
C PRO A 112 -6.13 10.78 4.65
N LEU A 113 -5.84 9.52 4.33
CA LEU A 113 -6.85 8.47 4.36
C LEU A 113 -7.45 8.35 5.77
N PRO A 114 -8.74 7.98 5.90
CA PRO A 114 -9.37 7.82 7.20
C PRO A 114 -8.63 6.83 8.09
N THR A 115 -8.25 7.25 9.30
CA THR A 115 -7.52 6.41 10.28
C THR A 115 -8.44 5.63 11.23
N GLY A 116 -9.74 5.91 11.20
CA GLY A 116 -10.74 5.30 12.08
C GLY A 116 -11.31 3.97 11.59
N ILE A 117 -10.76 3.38 10.52
CA ILE A 117 -11.29 2.12 9.95
C ILE A 117 -10.78 0.95 10.78
N ALA A 118 -11.64 0.40 11.63
CA ALA A 118 -11.35 -0.81 12.38
C ALA A 118 -11.44 -2.06 11.49
N ALA A 119 -10.73 -3.13 11.88
CA ALA A 119 -10.92 -4.44 11.29
C ALA A 119 -12.38 -4.89 11.51
N GLN A 120 -13.06 -5.19 10.42
CA GLN A 120 -14.48 -5.53 10.41
C GLN A 120 -14.76 -6.60 9.37
N ARG A 121 -16.02 -7.04 9.29
CA ARG A 121 -16.47 -7.90 8.21
C ARG A 121 -16.48 -7.10 6.91
N PHE A 122 -15.48 -7.31 6.07
CA PHE A 122 -15.50 -6.82 4.69
C PHE A 122 -16.31 -7.78 3.81
N VAL A 123 -17.09 -7.23 2.88
CA VAL A 123 -17.91 -8.00 1.93
C VAL A 123 -17.16 -8.13 0.61
N THR A 124 -16.29 -9.13 0.49
CA THR A 124 -15.46 -9.36 -0.71
C THR A 124 -15.93 -10.57 -1.52
N ALA A 125 -15.47 -10.68 -2.76
CA ALA A 125 -15.68 -11.90 -3.54
C ALA A 125 -14.79 -13.04 -3.01
N PRO A 126 -15.08 -14.31 -3.34
CA PRO A 126 -14.20 -15.42 -3.00
C PRO A 126 -12.78 -15.20 -3.54
N GLY A 127 -11.76 -15.41 -2.70
CA GLY A 127 -10.36 -15.18 -3.06
C GLY A 127 -9.95 -13.70 -3.08
N GLU A 128 -10.71 -12.81 -2.46
CA GLU A 128 -10.36 -11.40 -2.30
C GLU A 128 -10.22 -11.04 -0.82
N THR A 129 -9.11 -10.38 -0.50
CA THR A 129 -8.78 -9.89 0.83
C THR A 129 -8.52 -8.39 0.76
N VAL A 130 -9.06 -7.62 1.71
CA VAL A 130 -8.88 -6.17 1.78
C VAL A 130 -7.55 -5.84 2.44
N LEU A 131 -6.72 -5.06 1.75
CA LEU A 131 -5.46 -4.50 2.28
C LEU A 131 -5.65 -3.10 2.87
N GLY A 132 -6.61 -2.34 2.36
CA GLY A 132 -6.84 -0.96 2.76
C GLY A 132 -7.93 -0.32 1.92
N PHE A 133 -7.98 1.01 1.94
CA PHE A 133 -8.96 1.81 1.23
C PHE A 133 -8.28 2.98 0.53
N THR A 134 -8.86 3.42 -0.57
CA THR A 134 -8.37 4.57 -1.34
C THR A 134 -9.48 5.61 -1.48
N ASP A 135 -9.12 6.77 -2.00
CA ASP A 135 -10.06 7.84 -2.31
C ASP A 135 -11.09 7.44 -3.40
N PRO A 136 -12.24 8.12 -3.46
CA PRO A 136 -13.35 7.77 -4.36
C PRO A 136 -13.13 8.13 -5.83
N SER A 137 -12.03 8.78 -6.23
CA SER A 137 -12.01 9.46 -7.54
C SER A 137 -11.82 8.53 -8.74
N GLU A 138 -11.33 7.30 -8.56
CA GLU A 138 -10.92 6.44 -9.69
C GLU A 138 -11.56 5.04 -9.71
N VAL A 139 -12.39 4.68 -8.72
CA VAL A 139 -12.86 3.30 -8.56
C VAL A 139 -14.38 3.22 -8.38
N GLN A 140 -15.06 2.52 -9.30
CA GLN A 140 -16.52 2.33 -9.26
C GLN A 140 -16.98 1.36 -8.17
N ARG A 141 -16.11 0.42 -7.77
CA ARG A 141 -16.44 -0.58 -6.75
C ARG A 141 -16.17 -0.02 -5.36
N THR A 142 -17.20 0.00 -4.52
CA THR A 142 -17.12 0.34 -3.10
C THR A 142 -17.42 -0.86 -2.21
N LEU A 143 -16.97 -0.80 -0.96
CA LEU A 143 -17.41 -1.69 0.11
C LEU A 143 -18.10 -0.88 1.22
N PRO A 144 -19.17 -1.42 1.83
CA PRO A 144 -19.78 -0.81 2.98
C PRO A 144 -18.86 -0.96 4.19
N LEU A 145 -18.50 0.17 4.80
CA LEU A 145 -17.71 0.26 6.02
C LEU A 145 -18.52 0.86 7.14
N THR A 146 -18.36 0.30 8.33
CA THR A 146 -18.88 0.87 9.56
C THR A 146 -17.82 1.77 10.20
N TYR A 147 -18.18 3.02 10.45
CA TYR A 147 -17.41 4.05 11.14
C TYR A 147 -18.17 4.47 12.41
N GLY A 148 -17.91 3.80 13.53
CA GLY A 148 -18.72 4.00 14.73
C GLY A 148 -20.18 3.59 14.47
N GLU A 149 -21.11 4.54 14.52
CA GLU A 149 -22.53 4.32 14.21
C GLU A 149 -22.89 4.59 12.74
N GLU A 150 -21.99 5.18 11.95
CA GLU A 150 -22.24 5.54 10.56
C GLU A 150 -21.79 4.45 9.58
N GLN A 151 -22.43 4.39 8.41
CA GLN A 151 -22.01 3.54 7.30
C GLN A 151 -21.62 4.38 6.10
N HIS A 152 -20.47 4.04 5.51
CA HIS A 152 -19.90 4.73 4.35
C HIS A 152 -19.44 3.72 3.32
N ASP A 153 -19.72 3.99 2.05
CA ASP A 153 -19.23 3.18 0.93
C ASP A 153 -17.88 3.71 0.46
N VAL A 154 -16.83 2.90 0.61
CA VAL A 154 -15.45 3.33 0.34
C VAL A 154 -14.76 2.36 -0.62
N PRO A 155 -13.99 2.84 -1.62
CA PRO A 155 -13.26 1.96 -2.51
C PRO A 155 -12.18 1.13 -1.81
N PRO A 156 -12.21 -0.20 -1.94
CA PRO A 156 -11.21 -1.06 -1.31
C PRO A 156 -9.95 -1.19 -2.18
N VAL A 157 -8.80 -1.30 -1.52
CA VAL A 157 -7.60 -1.89 -2.09
C VAL A 157 -7.66 -3.39 -1.82
N VAL A 158 -7.88 -4.17 -2.88
CA VAL A 158 -8.09 -5.63 -2.79
C VAL A 158 -6.87 -6.39 -3.27
N TRP A 159 -6.43 -7.34 -2.47
CA TRP A 159 -5.49 -8.38 -2.85
C TRP A 159 -6.22 -9.66 -3.22
N ARG A 160 -5.96 -10.15 -4.43
CA ARG A 160 -6.49 -11.43 -4.91
C ARG A 160 -5.59 -12.57 -4.46
N THR A 161 -6.18 -13.58 -3.83
CA THR A 161 -5.52 -14.78 -3.33
C THR A 161 -6.08 -16.04 -4.01
N GLY A 162 -5.45 -17.19 -3.73
CA GLY A 162 -5.83 -18.49 -4.25
C GLY A 162 -5.33 -18.80 -5.67
N LEU A 163 -5.76 -19.94 -6.21
CA LEU A 163 -5.21 -20.56 -7.44
C LEU A 163 -5.10 -19.63 -8.67
N ARG A 164 -6.02 -18.67 -8.80
CA ARG A 164 -6.08 -17.75 -9.95
C ARG A 164 -5.21 -16.51 -9.79
N SER A 165 -4.69 -16.23 -8.59
CA SER A 165 -3.80 -15.10 -8.36
C SER A 165 -2.39 -15.42 -8.87
N THR A 166 -1.78 -14.48 -9.60
CA THR A 166 -0.35 -14.57 -9.97
C THR A 166 0.56 -14.23 -8.79
N GLU A 167 0.05 -13.45 -7.82
CA GLU A 167 0.77 -12.97 -6.64
C GLU A 167 0.03 -13.40 -5.35
N PRO A 168 0.16 -14.67 -4.94
CA PRO A 168 -0.61 -15.25 -3.84
C PRO A 168 0.06 -15.07 -2.48
N HIS A 169 1.23 -14.43 -2.42
CA HIS A 169 1.97 -14.12 -1.20
C HIS A 169 2.07 -12.61 -1.02
N LEU A 170 2.24 -12.14 0.22
CA LEU A 170 2.33 -10.72 0.54
C LEU A 170 3.54 -10.44 1.43
N LEU A 171 4.30 -9.42 1.08
CA LEU A 171 5.33 -8.82 1.94
C LEU A 171 4.88 -7.40 2.31
N ALA A 172 4.62 -7.17 3.59
CA ALA A 172 4.33 -5.86 4.14
C ALA A 172 5.62 -5.28 4.75
N MET A 173 6.04 -4.11 4.28
CA MET A 173 7.21 -3.42 4.83
C MET A 173 6.82 -2.05 5.36
N GLY A 174 7.40 -1.66 6.48
CA GLY A 174 7.19 -0.34 7.04
C GLY A 174 8.14 -0.02 8.17
N GLN A 175 8.24 1.26 8.52
CA GLN A 175 8.99 1.70 9.69
C GLN A 175 8.29 1.25 10.98
N PRO A 176 8.98 1.21 12.14
CA PRO A 176 8.34 0.96 13.42
C PRO A 176 7.11 1.87 13.62
N GLY A 177 5.98 1.28 14.04
CA GLY A 177 4.72 2.01 14.22
C GLY A 177 3.91 2.27 12.94
N SER A 178 4.35 1.78 11.77
CA SER A 178 3.61 1.89 10.51
C SER A 178 2.33 1.05 10.45
N GLY A 179 2.14 0.12 11.38
CA GLY A 179 0.92 -0.70 11.48
C GLY A 179 0.95 -2.02 10.72
N THR A 180 2.12 -2.53 10.31
CA THR A 180 2.24 -3.86 9.65
C THR A 180 1.67 -5.00 10.50
N SER A 181 1.93 -5.04 11.81
CA SER A 181 1.30 -6.00 12.73
C SER A 181 -0.22 -5.86 12.82
N THR A 182 -0.75 -4.63 12.71
CA THR A 182 -2.20 -4.39 12.63
C THR A 182 -2.79 -4.91 11.33
N LEU A 183 -2.08 -4.72 10.21
CA LEU A 183 -2.46 -5.30 8.93
C LEU A 183 -2.53 -6.84 9.01
N LEU A 184 -1.52 -7.51 9.56
CA LEU A 184 -1.51 -8.96 9.71
C LEU A 184 -2.68 -9.47 10.57
N ARG A 185 -2.99 -8.80 11.68
CA ARG A 185 -4.18 -9.14 12.49
C ARG A 185 -5.49 -8.97 11.71
N SER A 186 -5.62 -7.91 10.91
CA SER A 186 -6.77 -7.72 10.02
C SER A 186 -6.86 -8.85 8.97
N LEU A 187 -5.74 -9.23 8.36
CA LEU A 187 -5.68 -10.34 7.40
C LEU A 187 -6.04 -11.68 8.06
N ALA A 188 -5.58 -11.94 9.28
CA ALA A 188 -5.95 -13.13 10.05
C ALA A 188 -7.47 -13.22 10.23
N LEU A 189 -8.11 -12.13 10.68
CA LEU A 189 -9.56 -12.10 10.88
C LEU A 189 -10.35 -12.29 9.58
N GLN A 190 -9.84 -11.80 8.45
CA GLN A 190 -10.42 -12.05 7.13
C GLN A 190 -10.25 -13.51 6.69
N ALA A 191 -9.05 -14.07 6.87
CA ALA A 191 -8.73 -15.45 6.48
C ALA A 191 -9.55 -16.49 7.25
N LEU A 192 -9.75 -16.31 8.56
CA LEU A 192 -10.48 -17.24 9.43
C LEU A 192 -11.95 -17.45 9.02
N ARG A 193 -12.49 -16.59 8.15
CA ARG A 193 -13.85 -16.74 7.62
C ARG A 193 -14.00 -17.97 6.75
N HIS A 194 -12.92 -18.37 6.06
CA HIS A 194 -12.97 -19.40 5.03
C HIS A 194 -11.77 -20.34 5.04
N GLY A 195 -10.77 -20.09 5.87
CA GLY A 195 -9.53 -20.85 5.91
C GLY A 195 -8.99 -21.06 7.32
N ASP A 196 -7.79 -21.62 7.36
CA ASP A 196 -7.03 -21.88 8.57
C ASP A 196 -5.77 -21.00 8.60
N VAL A 197 -5.31 -20.66 9.80
CA VAL A 197 -4.21 -19.73 10.00
C VAL A 197 -3.18 -20.31 10.97
N VAL A 198 -1.91 -20.23 10.59
CA VAL A 198 -0.74 -20.36 11.46
C VAL A 198 -0.13 -18.97 11.61
N ILE A 199 0.13 -18.55 12.84
CA ILE A 199 0.68 -17.23 13.17
C ILE A 199 2.03 -17.40 13.83
N VAL A 200 3.02 -16.65 13.36
CA VAL A 200 4.34 -16.50 13.98
C VAL A 200 4.45 -15.06 14.50
N ASP A 201 4.56 -14.92 15.82
CA ASP A 201 4.75 -13.65 16.52
C ASP A 201 6.22 -13.51 16.96
N GLY A 202 7.05 -12.90 16.11
CA GLY A 202 8.44 -12.56 16.42
C GLY A 202 8.59 -11.38 17.38
N GLY A 203 7.51 -10.63 17.62
CA GLY A 203 7.50 -9.56 18.62
C GLY A 203 7.44 -10.07 20.05
N GLY A 204 6.76 -11.20 20.26
CA GLY A 204 6.61 -11.84 21.57
C GLY A 204 5.81 -11.00 22.57
N THR A 205 5.12 -9.96 22.12
CA THR A 205 4.33 -9.04 22.96
C THR A 205 2.93 -9.58 23.25
N GLY A 206 2.55 -10.72 22.65
CA GLY A 206 1.24 -11.32 22.84
C GLY A 206 0.14 -10.63 22.02
N GLU A 207 0.50 -9.85 21.01
CA GLU A 207 -0.43 -9.12 20.14
C GLU A 207 -1.45 -10.04 19.42
N TYR A 208 -1.08 -11.31 19.26
CA TYR A 208 -1.92 -12.34 18.63
C TYR A 208 -2.62 -13.27 19.63
N ALA A 209 -2.40 -13.12 20.94
CA ALA A 209 -2.96 -14.02 21.96
C ALA A 209 -4.50 -14.05 21.95
N CYS A 210 -5.14 -12.96 21.51
CA CYS A 210 -6.60 -12.90 21.37
C CYS A 210 -7.19 -13.86 20.31
N LEU A 211 -6.33 -14.43 19.45
CA LEU A 211 -6.72 -15.38 18.40
C LEU A 211 -6.56 -16.84 18.84
N THR A 212 -5.80 -17.12 19.89
CA THR A 212 -5.57 -18.48 20.39
C THR A 212 -6.89 -19.17 20.75
N GLY A 213 -7.07 -20.41 20.30
CA GLY A 213 -8.26 -21.22 20.57
C GLY A 213 -9.50 -20.86 19.74
N ARG A 214 -9.41 -19.89 18.81
CA ARG A 214 -10.48 -19.62 17.85
C ARG A 214 -10.51 -20.70 16.78
N ASP A 215 -11.71 -20.97 16.25
CA ASP A 215 -11.90 -21.89 15.13
C ASP A 215 -11.08 -21.43 13.91
N GLY A 216 -10.39 -22.37 13.25
CA GLY A 216 -9.46 -22.12 12.15
C GLY A 216 -8.07 -21.60 12.56
N VAL A 217 -7.81 -21.25 13.82
CA VAL A 217 -6.45 -20.90 14.26
C VAL A 217 -5.71 -22.19 14.66
N LEU A 218 -4.76 -22.61 13.84
CA LEU A 218 -4.02 -23.86 14.05
C LEU A 218 -2.90 -23.70 15.08
N ALA A 219 -2.21 -22.56 15.04
CA ALA A 219 -1.13 -22.24 15.98
C ALA A 219 -0.89 -20.73 16.06
N VAL A 220 -0.46 -20.27 17.23
CA VAL A 220 0.10 -18.93 17.48
C VAL A 220 1.43 -19.13 18.18
N GLU A 221 2.53 -18.97 17.45
CA GLU A 221 3.87 -19.32 17.89
C GLU A 221 4.69 -18.08 18.20
N CYS A 222 5.21 -17.98 19.42
CA CYS A 222 6.11 -16.91 19.85
C CYS A 222 7.50 -17.40 20.27
N GLY A 223 7.78 -18.71 20.15
CA GLY A 223 9.05 -19.32 20.54
C GLY A 223 9.67 -20.14 19.40
N LEU A 224 11.01 -20.16 19.32
CA LEU A 224 11.75 -20.77 18.22
C LEU A 224 11.35 -22.23 17.94
N SER A 225 11.18 -23.05 18.99
CA SER A 225 10.80 -24.45 18.82
C SER A 225 9.42 -24.59 18.17
N GLY A 226 8.45 -23.81 18.64
CA GLY A 226 7.08 -23.84 18.11
C GLY A 226 7.02 -23.31 16.68
N VAL A 227 7.71 -22.20 16.40
CA VAL A 227 7.87 -21.66 15.04
C VAL A 227 8.44 -22.71 14.09
N ARG A 228 9.53 -23.38 14.48
CA ARG A 228 10.15 -24.39 13.63
C ARG A 228 9.21 -25.56 13.37
N THR A 229 8.58 -26.11 14.41
CA THR A 229 7.62 -27.22 14.27
C THR A 229 6.43 -26.83 13.38
N SER A 230 5.87 -25.63 13.56
CA SER A 230 4.75 -25.14 12.76
C SER A 230 5.12 -24.88 11.30
N LEU A 231 6.32 -24.38 11.02
CA LEU A 231 6.80 -24.19 9.64
C LEU A 231 7.20 -25.50 8.95
N GLU A 232 7.79 -26.45 9.68
CA GLU A 232 8.06 -27.82 9.19
C GLU A 232 6.75 -28.52 8.80
N TRP A 233 5.73 -28.40 9.66
CA TRP A 233 4.39 -28.91 9.37
C TRP A 233 3.79 -28.23 8.14
N ALA A 234 3.87 -26.90 8.03
CA ALA A 234 3.31 -26.16 6.89
C ALA A 234 3.96 -26.52 5.55
N ALA A 235 5.28 -26.74 5.54
CA ALA A 235 5.99 -27.24 4.37
C ALA A 235 5.49 -28.63 3.98
N THR A 236 5.43 -29.55 4.95
CA THR A 236 4.94 -30.93 4.74
C THR A 236 3.49 -30.96 4.24
N GLU A 237 2.62 -30.13 4.82
CA GLU A 237 1.22 -30.01 4.42
C GLU A 237 1.08 -29.46 3.00
N THR A 238 1.92 -28.50 2.61
CA THR A 238 1.97 -27.97 1.23
C THR A 238 2.32 -29.08 0.23
N GLU A 239 3.34 -29.90 0.51
CA GLU A 239 3.73 -31.03 -0.35
C GLU A 239 2.64 -32.10 -0.42
N ARG A 240 2.05 -32.45 0.74
CA ARG A 240 0.97 -33.42 0.83
C ARG A 240 -0.22 -32.99 -0.04
N ARG A 241 -0.65 -31.73 0.05
CA ARG A 241 -1.72 -31.17 -0.79
C ARG A 241 -1.34 -31.22 -2.27
N LEU A 242 -0.09 -30.92 -2.62
CA LEU A 242 0.37 -30.90 -4.01
C LEU A 242 0.28 -32.29 -4.65
N ILE A 243 0.73 -33.32 -3.92
CA ILE A 243 0.63 -34.72 -4.35
C ILE A 243 -0.84 -35.12 -4.50
N ALA A 244 -1.69 -34.80 -3.52
CA ALA A 244 -3.10 -35.16 -3.52
C ALA A 244 -3.88 -34.51 -4.67
N VAL A 245 -3.68 -33.20 -4.90
CA VAL A 245 -4.30 -32.45 -6.00
C VAL A 245 -3.83 -32.97 -7.36
N ASN A 246 -2.54 -33.28 -7.51
CA ASN A 246 -2.01 -33.81 -8.77
C ASN A 246 -2.58 -35.20 -9.09
N ARG A 247 -2.65 -36.10 -8.10
CA ARG A 247 -3.27 -37.43 -8.27
C ARG A 247 -4.75 -37.32 -8.65
N ALA A 248 -5.50 -36.45 -7.99
CA ALA A 248 -6.90 -36.22 -8.33
C ALA A 248 -7.06 -35.71 -9.77
N ARG A 249 -6.22 -34.73 -10.17
CA ARG A 249 -6.20 -34.21 -11.55
C ARG A 249 -5.90 -35.29 -12.59
N GLN A 250 -4.89 -36.13 -12.34
CA GLN A 250 -4.52 -37.23 -13.25
C GLN A 250 -5.65 -38.26 -13.40
N ALA A 251 -6.41 -38.49 -12.33
CA ALA A 251 -7.56 -39.39 -12.32
C ALA A 251 -8.86 -38.73 -12.83
N GLY A 252 -8.85 -37.45 -13.23
CA GLY A 252 -10.05 -36.72 -13.66
C GLY A 252 -11.03 -36.38 -12.53
N HIS A 253 -10.59 -36.46 -11.28
CA HIS A 253 -11.40 -36.18 -10.09
C HIS A 253 -11.19 -34.75 -9.57
N PRO A 254 -12.19 -34.17 -8.87
CA PRO A 254 -11.99 -32.91 -8.17
C PRO A 254 -10.96 -33.05 -7.03
N PRO A 255 -10.28 -31.97 -6.63
CA PRO A 255 -9.36 -31.98 -5.48
C PRO A 255 -10.02 -32.56 -4.22
N PRO A 256 -9.30 -33.34 -3.38
CA PRO A 256 -9.84 -33.85 -2.12
C PRO A 256 -10.35 -32.73 -1.20
N ALA A 257 -11.38 -33.01 -0.39
CA ALA A 257 -12.05 -31.97 0.41
C ALA A 257 -11.12 -31.29 1.43
N ASP A 258 -10.20 -32.06 2.01
CA ASP A 258 -9.19 -31.64 2.97
C ASP A 258 -8.10 -30.74 2.37
N THR A 259 -8.01 -30.64 1.04
CA THR A 259 -7.05 -29.75 0.36
C THR A 259 -7.70 -28.45 -0.16
N ARG A 260 -9.01 -28.27 0.03
CA ARG A 260 -9.76 -27.11 -0.49
C ARG A 260 -9.83 -25.93 0.47
N ARG A 261 -9.57 -26.17 1.76
CA ARG A 261 -9.62 -25.11 2.78
C ARG A 261 -8.30 -24.32 2.74
N PRO A 262 -8.30 -23.01 2.44
CA PRO A 262 -7.08 -22.22 2.35
C PRO A 262 -6.29 -22.24 3.66
N LEU A 263 -4.96 -22.33 3.56
CA LEU A 263 -4.05 -22.25 4.68
C LEU A 263 -3.24 -20.94 4.58
N TRP A 264 -3.22 -20.18 5.65
CA TRP A 264 -2.52 -18.90 5.75
C TRP A 264 -1.39 -18.98 6.76
N LEU A 265 -0.18 -18.67 6.31
CA LEU A 265 1.00 -18.50 7.17
C LEU A 265 1.22 -17.00 7.35
N LEU A 266 0.99 -16.47 8.55
CA LEU A 266 1.17 -15.06 8.88
C LEU A 266 2.39 -14.93 9.77
N LEU A 267 3.44 -14.26 9.28
CA LEU A 267 4.70 -14.11 9.98
C LEU A 267 4.96 -12.64 10.28
N ASP A 268 4.88 -12.27 11.55
CA ASP A 268 5.21 -10.94 12.05
C ASP A 268 6.63 -10.96 12.61
N ARG A 269 7.54 -10.20 12.00
CA ARG A 269 8.95 -10.09 12.37
C ARG A 269 9.67 -11.46 12.47
N PRO A 270 9.57 -12.34 11.45
CA PRO A 270 10.16 -13.69 11.53
C PRO A 270 11.70 -13.67 11.65
N THR A 271 12.36 -12.58 11.25
CA THR A 271 13.81 -12.39 11.37
C THR A 271 14.31 -12.43 12.81
N ALA A 272 13.44 -12.17 13.80
CA ALA A 272 13.77 -12.37 15.21
C ALA A 272 14.22 -13.82 15.49
N PHE A 273 13.61 -14.80 14.82
CA PHE A 273 13.94 -16.22 15.01
C PHE A 273 15.19 -16.66 14.25
N THR A 274 15.60 -15.97 13.18
CA THR A 274 16.89 -16.22 12.51
C THR A 274 18.04 -16.00 13.49
N HIS A 275 18.00 -14.89 14.24
CA HIS A 275 19.03 -14.58 15.24
C HIS A 275 19.05 -15.59 16.39
N LEU A 276 17.87 -16.00 16.87
CA LEU A 276 17.76 -17.02 17.92
C LEU A 276 18.27 -18.39 17.45
N ALA A 277 17.92 -18.81 16.24
CA ALA A 277 18.38 -20.07 15.67
C ALA A 277 19.90 -20.10 15.53
N ALA A 278 20.51 -19.02 15.05
CA ALA A 278 21.95 -18.90 14.92
C ALA A 278 22.66 -19.01 16.29
N ALA A 279 22.11 -18.38 17.34
CA ALA A 279 22.65 -18.47 18.69
C ALA A 279 22.60 -19.91 19.25
N ASP A 280 21.57 -20.67 18.89
CA ASP A 280 21.40 -22.08 19.28
C ASP A 280 22.12 -23.08 18.36
N GLY A 281 22.87 -22.61 17.35
CA GLY A 281 23.53 -23.46 16.36
C GLY A 281 22.55 -24.24 15.47
N ARG A 282 21.34 -23.71 15.27
CA ARG A 282 20.26 -24.31 14.49
C ARG A 282 20.12 -23.62 13.13
N GLU A 283 19.53 -24.33 12.18
CA GLU A 283 19.16 -23.78 10.88
C GLU A 283 18.08 -22.70 11.01
N ASP A 284 18.10 -21.72 10.10
CA ASP A 284 17.11 -20.66 10.05
C ASP A 284 15.71 -21.22 9.74
N PRO A 285 14.72 -21.08 10.63
CA PRO A 285 13.36 -21.57 10.38
C PRO A 285 12.71 -20.94 9.14
N GLN A 286 13.15 -19.77 8.67
CA GLN A 286 12.63 -19.15 7.44
C GLN A 286 12.96 -19.96 6.19
N ALA A 287 14.00 -20.81 6.21
CA ALA A 287 14.32 -21.70 5.09
C ALA A 287 13.15 -22.66 4.76
N LEU A 288 12.34 -23.01 5.77
CA LEU A 288 11.17 -23.88 5.62
C LEU A 288 10.03 -23.23 4.81
N LEU A 289 10.05 -21.91 4.61
CA LEU A 289 9.08 -21.21 3.78
C LEU A 289 9.28 -21.45 2.28
N GLN A 290 10.41 -22.02 1.86
CA GLN A 290 10.71 -22.23 0.44
C GLN A 290 9.60 -23.02 -0.28
N VAL A 291 9.10 -24.09 0.33
CA VAL A 291 8.05 -24.93 -0.27
C VAL A 291 6.70 -24.19 -0.31
N PRO A 292 6.18 -23.63 0.80
CA PRO A 292 4.97 -22.79 0.77
C PRO A 292 5.04 -21.63 -0.23
N LEU A 293 6.17 -20.92 -0.33
CA LEU A 293 6.32 -19.79 -1.26
C LEU A 293 6.37 -20.22 -2.72
N ARG A 294 6.98 -21.37 -3.02
CA ARG A 294 7.13 -21.86 -4.40
C ARG A 294 5.89 -22.58 -4.92
N HIS A 295 5.23 -23.33 -4.05
CA HIS A 295 4.17 -24.27 -4.43
C HIS A 295 2.81 -23.93 -3.86
N GLY A 296 2.74 -23.04 -2.85
CA GLY A 296 1.52 -22.80 -2.09
C GLY A 296 0.34 -22.33 -2.93
N ARG A 297 0.60 -21.52 -3.96
CA ARG A 297 -0.41 -21.11 -4.95
C ARG A 297 -1.25 -22.27 -5.48
N ALA A 298 -0.60 -23.40 -5.80
CA ALA A 298 -1.25 -24.54 -6.46
C ALA A 298 -2.18 -25.32 -5.53
N VAL A 299 -2.14 -25.02 -4.23
CA VAL A 299 -2.78 -25.79 -3.14
C VAL A 299 -3.41 -24.89 -2.08
N ASP A 300 -3.73 -23.65 -2.45
CA ASP A 300 -4.34 -22.61 -1.59
C ASP A 300 -3.59 -22.39 -0.26
N VAL A 301 -2.25 -22.40 -0.32
CA VAL A 301 -1.39 -21.97 0.80
C VAL A 301 -0.87 -20.56 0.49
N THR A 302 -1.18 -19.63 1.38
CA THR A 302 -0.80 -18.21 1.31
C THR A 302 0.21 -17.89 2.39
N VAL A 303 1.20 -17.05 2.07
CA VAL A 303 2.24 -16.63 3.00
C VAL A 303 2.25 -15.12 3.06
N VAL A 304 2.18 -14.57 4.26
CA VAL A 304 2.22 -13.14 4.52
C VAL A 304 3.34 -12.88 5.51
N VAL A 305 4.23 -11.95 5.17
CA VAL A 305 5.37 -11.55 6.01
C VAL A 305 5.29 -10.06 6.30
N ALA A 306 5.57 -9.67 7.55
CA ALA A 306 5.71 -8.29 8.01
C ALA A 306 6.97 -8.08 8.84
#